data_AF-A0A354B3D2-F1
#
_entry.id   AF-A0A354B3D2-F1
#
_cell.length_a   1.000
_cell.length_b   1.000
_cell.length_c   1.000
_cell.angle_alpha   90.00
_cell.angle_beta   90.00
_cell.angle_gamma   90.00
#
_symmetry.space_group_name_H-M   'P 1'
#
loop_
_entity.id
_entity.type
_entity.pdbx_description
1 polymer ?
#
loop_
_entity_poly.entity_id
_entity_poly.type
_entity_poly.pdbx_seq_one_letter_code
_entity_poly.pdbx_strand_id
1 'polypeptide(L)' 'MTGSIDKARGWLKTANRALGCEMPLDLIDTEIGTRQLEEVLLRINYGIFS' A
#
# COMPACT_ATOMS: atom_id res chain seq x y z
N MET A 1 -4.78 6.09 19.47
CA MET A 1 -4.61 6.26 18.02
C MET A 1 -4.22 4.93 17.39
N THR A 2 -5.19 4.06 17.10
CA THR A 2 -4.97 2.72 16.51
C THR A 2 -5.65 2.53 15.16
N GLY A 3 -6.62 3.39 14.81
CA GLY A 3 -7.37 3.28 13.56
C GLY A 3 -6.54 3.35 12.28
N SER A 4 -5.34 3.94 12.30
CA SER A 4 -4.47 4.00 11.11
C SER A 4 -3.75 2.67 10.83
N ILE A 5 -3.39 1.90 11.85
CA ILE A 5 -2.69 0.61 11.68
C ILE A 5 -3.66 -0.45 11.15
N ASP A 6 -4.89 -0.50 11.69
CA ASP A 6 -5.90 -1.44 11.21
C ASP A 6 -6.33 -1.15 9.76
N LYS A 7 -6.45 0.14 9.41
CA LYS A 7 -6.67 0.57 8.02
C LYS A 7 -5.51 0.19 7.11
N ALA A 8 -4.26 0.42 7.54
CA ALA A 8 -3.08 0.02 6.76
C ALA A 8 -3.04 -1.50 6.55
N ARG A 9 -3.31 -2.29 7.59
CA ARG A 9 -3.38 -3.76 7.51
C ARG A 9 -4.48 -4.24 6.57
N GLY A 10 -5.65 -3.60 6.58
CA GLY A 10 -6.74 -3.90 5.65
C GLY A 10 -6.35 -3.58 4.20
N TRP A 11 -5.72 -2.42 3.99
CA TRP A 11 -5.26 -2.01 2.67
C TRP A 11 -4.17 -2.94 2.11
N LEU A 12 -3.22 -3.38 2.94
CA LEU A 12 -2.17 -4.33 2.53
C LEU A 12 -2.71 -5.68 2.03
N LYS A 13 -3.91 -6.08 2.48
CA LYS A 13 -4.58 -7.32 2.09
C LYS A 13 -5.60 -7.14 0.96
N THR A 14 -5.71 -5.93 0.41
CA THR A 14 -6.68 -5.60 -0.63
C THR A 14 -5.95 -5.44 -1.95
N ALA A 15 -6.43 -6.13 -3.00
CA ALA A 15 -5.89 -5.98 -4.36
C ALA A 15 -5.91 -4.50 -4.78
N ASN A 16 -4.76 -3.97 -5.17
CA ASN A 16 -4.63 -2.57 -5.51
C ASN A 16 -4.46 -2.40 -7.03
N ARG A 17 -5.39 -1.68 -7.65
CA ARG A 17 -5.33 -1.36 -9.10
C ARG A 17 -4.06 -0.60 -9.50
N ALA A 18 -3.51 0.22 -8.61
CA ALA A 18 -2.25 0.93 -8.86
C ALA A 18 -1.04 -0.02 -8.90
N LEU A 19 -1.18 -1.23 -8.35
CA LEU A 19 -0.18 -2.31 -8.33
C LEU A 19 -0.59 -3.45 -9.26
N GLY A 20 -1.28 -3.16 -10.37
CA GLY A 20 -1.66 -4.19 -11.34
C GLY A 20 -2.75 -5.17 -10.86
N CYS A 21 -3.53 -4.80 -9.85
CA CYS A 21 -4.48 -5.66 -9.13
C CYS A 21 -3.83 -6.75 -8.27
N GLU A 22 -2.54 -6.62 -7.96
CA GLU A 22 -1.87 -7.49 -7.00
C GLU A 22 -2.08 -7.00 -5.56
N MET A 23 -1.92 -7.92 -4.60
CA MET A 23 -1.96 -7.57 -3.20
C MET A 23 -0.63 -6.93 -2.81
N PRO A 24 -0.64 -5.77 -2.11
CA PRO A 24 0.57 -5.15 -1.58
C PRO A 24 1.48 -6.12 -0.80
N LEU A 25 0.89 -7.06 -0.08
CA LEU A 25 1.62 -8.06 0.70
C LEU A 25 2.40 -9.07 -0.15
N ASP A 26 2.01 -9.32 -1.40
CA ASP A 26 2.75 -10.23 -2.28
C ASP A 26 3.98 -9.53 -2.88
N LEU A 27 3.95 -8.21 -2.95
CA LEU A 27 5.01 -7.39 -3.53
C LEU A 27 6.17 -7.12 -2.57
N ILE A 28 5.96 -7.22 -1.26
CA ILE A 28 7.01 -6.99 -0.25
C ILE A 28 8.08 -8.08 -0.22
N ASP A 29 7.86 -9.22 -0.88
CA ASP A 29 8.83 -10.32 -0.93
C ASP A 29 9.99 -10.04 -1.91
N THR A 30 9.87 -8.96 -2.69
CA THR A 30 10.92 -8.48 -3.58
C THR A 30 11.24 -7.02 -3.33
N GLU A 31 12.50 -6.64 -3.54
CA GLU A 31 12.94 -5.24 -3.42
C GLU A 31 12.21 -4.35 -4.44
N ILE A 32 11.96 -4.89 -5.64
CA ILE A 32 11.22 -4.20 -6.72
C ILE A 32 9.77 -3.93 -6.30
N GLY A 33 9.08 -4.95 -5.81
CA GLY A 33 7.69 -4.81 -5.36
C GLY A 33 7.57 -3.93 -4.11
N THR A 34 8.56 -3.96 -3.22
CA THR A 34 8.63 -3.03 -2.07
C THR A 34 8.72 -1.58 -2.54
N ARG A 35 9.54 -1.29 -3.56
CA ARG A 35 9.65 0.07 -4.10
C ARG A 35 8.36 0.55 -4.77
N GLN A 36 7.68 -0.33 -5.52
CA GLN A 36 6.37 -0.03 -6.11
C GLN A 36 5.32 0.24 -5.02
N LEU A 37 5.35 -0.53 -3.94
CA LEU A 37 4.50 -0.32 -2.78
C LEU A 37 4.73 1.06 -2.14
N GLU A 38 5.99 1.44 -1.94
CA GLU A 38 6.36 2.76 -1.41
C GLU A 38 5.89 3.92 -2.30
N GLU A 39 6.03 3.80 -3.62
CA GLU A 39 5.54 4.83 -4.56
C GLU A 39 4.01 5.01 -4.46
N VAL A 40 3.27 3.92 -4.31
CA VAL A 40 1.82 3.96 -4.12
C VAL A 40 1.45 4.53 -2.75
N LEU A 41 2.15 4.13 -1.69
CA LEU A 41 1.96 4.70 -0.35
C LEU A 41 2.26 6.19 -0.31
N LEU A 42 3.31 6.65 -0.99
CA LEU A 42 3.61 8.07 -1.14
C LEU A 42 2.45 8.79 -1.82
N ARG A 43 1.96 8.29 -2.96
CA ARG A 43 0.81 8.90 -3.67
C ARG A 43 -0.46 8.96 -2.81
N ILE A 44 -0.72 7.93 -2.02
CA ILE A 44 -1.85 7.90 -1.07
C ILE A 44 -1.62 8.91 0.07
N ASN A 45 -0.41 8.97 0.62
CA ASN A 45 -0.04 9.90 1.67
C ASN A 45 -0.17 11.37 1.20
N TYR A 46 0.23 11.66 -0.04
CA TYR A 46 0.02 12.97 -0.64
C TYR A 46 -1.46 13.29 -0.94
N GLY A 47 -2.32 12.28 -1.13
CA GLY A 47 -3.75 12.45 -1.41
C GLY A 47 -4.68 12.44 -0.18
N ILE A 48 -4.17 12.11 1.02
CA ILE A 48 -5.00 11.94 2.24
C ILE A 48 -4.74 13.03 3.30
N PHE A 49 -3.86 14.00 3.04
CA PHE A 49 -3.80 15.25 3.82
C PHE A 49 -4.43 16.42 3.06
N SER A 50 -5.76 16.41 2.94
CA SER A 50 -6.56 17.63 2.78
C SER A 50 -7.79 17.53 3.66
#